data_AF-A0A496VFP2-F1
#
_entry.id   AF-A0A496VFP2-F1
#
_cell.length_a   1.000
_cell.length_b   1.000
_cell.length_c   1.000
_cell.angle_alpha   90.00
_cell.angle_beta   90.00
_cell.angle_gamma   90.00
#
_symmetry.space_group_name_H-M   'P 1'
#
loop_
_entity.id
_entity.type
_entity.pdbx_description
1 polymer ?
#
loop_
_entity_poly.entity_id
_entity_poly.type
_entity_poly.pdbx_seq_one_letter_code
_entity_poly.pdbx_strand_id
1 'polypeptide(L)'
;MRKSLIVILGFGLISACAPPAIKEEPSVHGLALAGLGHSSLSSNQIAAGYLSGIASIPYYFSTSLQTINQGLVEAQADITLDDTYESAYGKPLKEVPESGDTGAVFGRMKHATPFFQKVLKQYGVSEINNYILTGIEASSGKYTLLAVVYRSTARIEIIDKREANKKRSLTTVDKLFYEPHQQDTNGNPLDTIIDWAALPKESFQTQKAQAILLTLAANAVLNEKRTPEYWDIEKRWLAGKANEIVGQRTKDMNKRMGI
;
A
#
# COMPACT_ATOMS: atom_id res chain seq x y z
N MET A 1 -70.28 39.79 -43.80
CA MET A 1 -70.99 38.55 -43.40
C MET A 1 -69.96 37.45 -43.18
N ARG A 2 -70.07 36.74 -42.05
CA ARG A 2 -69.42 35.43 -41.70
C ARG A 2 -67.88 35.38 -41.85
N LYS A 3 -67.14 35.59 -40.76
CA LYS A 3 -66.74 34.60 -39.72
C LYS A 3 -65.67 33.62 -40.23
N SER A 4 -64.56 33.58 -39.48
CA SER A 4 -63.63 32.46 -39.19
C SER A 4 -62.20 32.76 -39.61
N LEU A 5 -61.16 32.44 -38.84
CA LEU A 5 -60.98 32.15 -37.42
C LEU A 5 -59.46 32.29 -37.25
N ILE A 6 -59.00 33.21 -36.40
CA ILE A 6 -57.59 33.28 -36.00
C ILE A 6 -57.42 32.28 -34.87
N VAL A 7 -56.50 31.31 -35.04
CA VAL A 7 -55.81 30.69 -33.90
C VAL A 7 -54.32 30.71 -34.21
N ILE A 8 -53.61 31.42 -33.36
CA ILE A 8 -52.18 31.71 -33.40
C ILE A 8 -51.39 30.44 -33.10
N LEU A 9 -50.38 30.18 -33.92
CA LEU A 9 -49.37 29.15 -33.77
C LEU A 9 -48.48 29.50 -32.56
N GLY A 10 -48.78 28.95 -31.39
CA GLY A 10 -47.90 29.01 -30.22
C GLY A 10 -46.84 27.92 -30.31
N PHE A 11 -45.62 28.28 -30.71
CA PHE A 11 -44.44 27.42 -30.60
C PHE A 11 -44.09 27.26 -29.11
N GLY A 12 -44.65 26.23 -28.47
CA GLY A 12 -44.18 25.72 -27.19
C GLY A 12 -42.89 24.93 -27.40
N LEU A 13 -41.76 25.51 -26.99
CA LEU A 13 -40.50 24.80 -26.76
C LEU A 13 -40.75 23.74 -25.68
N ILE A 14 -40.94 22.49 -26.10
CA ILE A 14 -40.92 21.34 -25.20
C ILE A 14 -39.47 21.17 -24.77
N SER A 15 -39.11 21.77 -23.63
CA SER A 15 -37.95 21.32 -22.85
C SER A 15 -38.26 19.90 -22.36
N ALA A 16 -37.81 18.91 -23.12
CA ALA A 16 -37.67 17.56 -22.60
C ALA A 16 -36.66 17.62 -21.46
N CYS A 17 -37.15 17.55 -20.22
CA CYS A 17 -36.33 17.18 -19.07
C CYS A 17 -35.82 15.77 -19.33
N ALA A 18 -34.63 15.66 -19.91
CA ALA A 18 -33.84 14.46 -19.79
C ALA A 18 -33.62 14.24 -18.28
N PRO A 19 -33.96 13.07 -17.71
CA PRO A 19 -33.53 12.76 -16.35
C PRO A 19 -32.00 12.94 -16.30
N PRO A 20 -31.47 13.54 -15.22
CA PRO A 20 -30.03 13.70 -15.11
C PRO A 20 -29.41 12.33 -15.32
N ALA A 21 -28.49 12.26 -16.29
CA ALA A 21 -27.67 11.08 -16.48
C ALA A 21 -27.15 10.68 -15.10
N ILE A 22 -27.57 9.50 -14.64
CA ILE A 22 -26.90 8.82 -13.56
C ILE A 22 -25.46 8.77 -14.04
N LYS A 23 -24.60 9.62 -13.47
CA LYS A 23 -23.17 9.42 -13.55
C LYS A 23 -23.00 8.04 -12.94
N GLU A 24 -22.85 7.04 -13.80
CA GLU A 24 -22.27 5.77 -13.40
C GLU A 24 -21.03 6.16 -12.62
N GLU A 25 -21.09 5.97 -11.30
CA GLU A 25 -19.89 6.02 -10.49
C GLU A 25 -18.88 5.13 -11.20
N PRO A 26 -17.63 5.58 -11.40
CA PRO A 26 -16.63 4.74 -12.02
C PRO A 26 -16.61 3.43 -11.24
N SER A 27 -16.99 2.35 -11.92
CA SER A 27 -17.04 1.03 -11.32
C SER A 27 -15.74 0.81 -10.55
N VAL A 28 -15.85 0.23 -9.35
CA VAL A 28 -14.75 0.00 -8.41
C VAL A 28 -13.79 -1.09 -8.92
N HIS A 29 -13.71 -1.30 -10.24
CA HIS A 29 -12.64 -1.99 -10.96
C HIS A 29 -11.54 -1.02 -11.47
N GLY A 30 -11.62 0.25 -11.06
CA GLY A 30 -10.80 1.34 -11.58
C GLY A 30 -9.65 1.80 -10.69
N LEU A 31 -8.78 0.91 -10.20
CA LEU A 31 -7.37 1.20 -10.43
C LEU A 31 -7.05 0.61 -11.80
N ALA A 32 -7.51 1.37 -12.78
CA ALA A 32 -7.10 1.21 -14.15
C ALA A 32 -5.58 1.45 -14.21
N LEU A 33 -4.83 0.40 -13.92
CA LEU A 33 -3.69 -0.01 -14.73
C LEU A 33 -4.16 -0.37 -16.17
N ALA A 34 -5.22 0.27 -16.68
CA ALA A 34 -5.81 0.02 -18.00
C ALA A 34 -4.95 0.62 -19.14
N GLY A 35 -3.71 1.00 -18.84
CA GLY A 35 -2.62 1.20 -19.81
C GLY A 35 -1.50 0.17 -19.69
N LEU A 36 -1.47 -0.66 -18.64
CA LEU A 36 -0.62 -1.84 -18.58
C LEU A 36 -1.29 -2.97 -19.37
N GLY A 37 -1.22 -2.88 -20.70
CA GLY A 37 -1.36 -4.09 -21.50
C GLY A 37 -0.42 -5.14 -20.92
N HIS A 38 -0.95 -6.33 -20.61
CA HIS A 38 -0.41 -7.67 -20.29
C HIS A 38 1.12 -7.95 -20.36
N SER A 39 1.96 -6.97 -20.14
CA SER A 39 3.40 -7.02 -20.36
C SER A 39 4.06 -7.14 -19.00
N SER A 40 4.86 -8.20 -18.87
CA SER A 40 5.82 -8.34 -17.78
C SER A 40 6.69 -7.07 -17.68
N LEU A 41 6.99 -6.63 -16.47
CA LEU A 41 7.92 -5.52 -16.27
C LEU A 41 9.29 -5.87 -16.87
N SER A 42 9.95 -4.86 -17.46
CA SER A 42 11.36 -4.94 -17.83
C SER A 42 12.27 -4.86 -16.59
N SER A 43 13.53 -5.27 -16.71
CA SER A 43 14.53 -5.16 -15.62
C SER A 43 14.65 -3.74 -15.09
N ASN A 44 14.65 -2.73 -15.97
CA ASN A 44 14.70 -1.32 -15.56
C ASN A 44 13.48 -0.91 -14.72
N GLN A 45 12.30 -1.41 -15.07
CA GLN A 45 11.08 -1.15 -14.30
C GLN A 45 11.10 -1.88 -12.95
N ILE A 46 11.65 -3.10 -12.91
CA ILE A 46 11.83 -3.83 -11.65
C ILE A 46 12.81 -3.06 -10.73
N ALA A 47 13.92 -2.56 -11.26
CA ALA A 47 14.87 -1.73 -10.53
C ALA A 47 14.24 -0.41 -10.04
N ALA A 48 13.46 0.27 -10.87
CA ALA A 48 12.74 1.48 -10.48
C ALA A 48 11.71 1.22 -9.37
N GLY A 49 11.00 0.09 -9.44
CA GLY A 49 10.07 -0.36 -8.41
C GLY A 49 10.80 -0.68 -7.10
N TYR A 50 11.96 -1.34 -7.19
CA TYR A 50 12.82 -1.67 -6.07
C TYR A 50 13.26 -0.40 -5.32
N LEU A 51 13.80 0.60 -6.05
CA LEU A 51 14.20 1.89 -5.49
C LEU A 51 13.02 2.67 -4.87
N SER A 52 11.81 2.47 -5.40
CA SER A 52 10.61 3.10 -4.88
C SER A 52 10.09 2.43 -3.60
N GLY A 53 10.52 1.21 -3.30
CA GLY A 53 10.16 0.45 -2.11
C GLY A 53 8.70 -0.01 -2.14
N ILE A 54 8.06 -0.13 -0.98
CA ILE A 54 6.78 -0.85 -0.84
C ILE A 54 5.61 -0.21 -1.60
N ALA A 55 5.75 1.01 -2.11
CA ALA A 55 4.73 1.64 -2.97
C ALA A 55 4.62 1.01 -4.37
N SER A 56 5.62 0.24 -4.81
CA SER A 56 5.64 -0.39 -6.13
C SER A 56 4.96 -1.75 -6.20
N ILE A 57 4.50 -2.32 -5.06
CA ILE A 57 3.88 -3.65 -4.99
C ILE A 57 2.84 -3.89 -6.10
N PRO A 58 1.86 -3.00 -6.36
CA PRO A 58 0.83 -3.26 -7.37
C PRO A 58 1.35 -3.47 -8.79
N TYR A 59 2.51 -2.90 -9.11
CA TYR A 59 3.08 -2.93 -10.47
C TYR A 59 3.71 -4.27 -10.81
N TYR A 60 4.02 -5.09 -9.80
CA TYR A 60 4.64 -6.40 -9.99
C TYR A 60 3.64 -7.52 -10.29
N PHE A 61 2.33 -7.29 -10.19
CA PHE A 61 1.36 -8.40 -10.21
C PHE A 61 1.32 -9.19 -11.51
N SER A 62 1.46 -8.51 -12.65
CA SER A 62 1.51 -9.13 -13.99
C SER A 62 2.85 -9.78 -14.32
N THR A 63 3.89 -9.55 -13.50
CA THR A 63 5.25 -10.07 -13.73
C THR A 63 5.44 -11.39 -12.98
N SER A 64 6.02 -12.41 -13.61
CA SER A 64 6.27 -13.70 -12.93
C SER A 64 7.26 -13.54 -11.78
N LEU A 65 7.18 -14.41 -10.78
CA LEU A 65 8.10 -14.36 -9.63
C LEU A 65 9.57 -14.50 -10.06
N GLN A 66 9.84 -15.36 -11.04
CA GLN A 66 11.18 -15.60 -11.57
C GLN A 66 11.73 -14.34 -12.26
N THR A 67 10.90 -13.65 -13.06
CA THR A 67 11.31 -12.40 -13.71
C THR A 67 11.52 -11.28 -12.69
N ILE A 68 10.66 -11.16 -11.67
CA ILE A 68 10.87 -10.18 -10.59
C ILE A 68 12.18 -10.47 -9.87
N ASN A 69 12.44 -11.72 -9.50
CA ASN A 69 13.66 -12.13 -8.81
C ASN A 69 14.91 -11.81 -9.63
N GLN A 70 14.90 -12.16 -10.92
CA GLN A 70 15.98 -11.85 -11.84
C GLN A 70 16.24 -10.34 -11.94
N GLY A 71 15.18 -9.53 -12.05
CA GLY A 71 15.32 -8.09 -12.05
C GLY A 71 15.85 -7.51 -10.73
N LEU A 72 15.53 -8.12 -9.58
CA LEU A 72 16.13 -7.74 -8.28
C LEU A 72 17.62 -8.08 -8.21
N VAL A 73 18.02 -9.25 -8.72
CA VAL A 73 19.43 -9.64 -8.84
C VAL A 73 20.19 -8.67 -9.74
N GLU A 74 19.63 -8.32 -10.90
CA GLU A 74 20.22 -7.35 -11.83
C GLU A 74 20.31 -5.95 -11.23
N ALA A 75 19.35 -5.58 -10.38
CA ALA A 75 19.36 -4.33 -9.62
C ALA A 75 20.31 -4.37 -8.40
N GLN A 76 21.02 -5.48 -8.17
CA GLN A 76 21.91 -5.69 -7.03
C GLN A 76 21.20 -5.47 -5.68
N ALA A 77 19.95 -5.93 -5.57
CA ALA A 77 19.23 -5.91 -4.29
C ALA A 77 19.93 -6.83 -3.29
N ASP A 78 20.10 -6.37 -2.04
CA ASP A 78 20.68 -7.17 -0.97
C ASP A 78 19.83 -8.40 -0.65
N ILE A 79 18.50 -8.24 -0.73
CA ILE A 79 17.53 -9.30 -0.49
C ILE A 79 16.69 -9.47 -1.75
N THR A 80 16.68 -10.69 -2.28
CA THR A 80 15.87 -11.06 -3.44
C THR A 80 14.53 -11.70 -3.02
N LEU A 81 13.69 -12.04 -4.01
CA LEU A 81 12.48 -12.80 -3.72
C LEU A 81 12.80 -14.22 -3.27
N ASP A 82 13.84 -14.85 -3.83
CA ASP A 82 14.26 -16.20 -3.45
C ASP A 82 14.64 -16.26 -1.97
N ASP A 83 15.47 -15.31 -1.53
CA ASP A 83 15.88 -15.19 -0.13
C ASP A 83 14.66 -14.97 0.79
N THR A 84 13.69 -14.18 0.33
CA THR A 84 12.45 -13.93 1.08
C THR A 84 11.58 -15.18 1.17
N TYR A 85 11.44 -15.95 0.09
CA TYR A 85 10.67 -17.19 0.15
C TYR A 85 11.33 -18.25 1.03
N GLU A 86 12.65 -18.38 0.94
CA GLU A 86 13.42 -19.31 1.76
C GLU A 86 13.31 -18.95 3.24
N SER A 87 13.58 -17.68 3.59
CA SER A 87 13.60 -17.21 4.98
C SER A 87 12.20 -17.16 5.63
N ALA A 88 11.21 -16.62 4.91
CA ALA A 88 9.89 -16.34 5.47
C ALA A 88 8.98 -17.58 5.42
N TYR A 89 9.06 -18.35 4.32
CA TYR A 89 8.14 -19.45 4.03
C TYR A 89 8.83 -20.83 4.00
N GLY A 90 10.16 -20.91 4.10
CA GLY A 90 10.89 -22.17 4.13
C GLY A 90 10.90 -22.90 2.79
N LYS A 91 10.75 -22.18 1.67
CA LYS A 91 10.69 -22.74 0.31
C LYS A 91 11.63 -21.99 -0.62
N PRO A 92 12.50 -22.66 -1.39
CA PRO A 92 13.24 -22.00 -2.44
C PRO A 92 12.27 -21.60 -3.57
N LEU A 93 12.52 -20.48 -4.25
CA LEU A 93 11.63 -19.92 -5.27
C LEU A 93 11.32 -20.89 -6.41
N LYS A 94 12.29 -21.76 -6.76
CA LYS A 94 12.10 -22.80 -7.78
C LYS A 94 11.01 -23.82 -7.45
N GLU A 95 10.66 -23.99 -6.17
CA GLU A 95 9.60 -24.88 -5.69
C GLU A 95 8.27 -24.14 -5.44
N VAL A 96 8.27 -22.81 -5.61
CA VAL A 96 7.08 -21.97 -5.42
C VAL A 96 6.24 -22.00 -6.69
N PRO A 97 4.93 -22.29 -6.61
CA PRO A 97 4.05 -22.26 -7.77
C PRO A 97 3.94 -20.84 -8.35
N GLU A 98 3.53 -20.70 -9.61
CA GLU A 98 3.45 -19.39 -10.30
C GLU A 98 2.56 -18.37 -9.57
N SER A 99 1.55 -18.84 -8.83
CA SER A 99 0.69 -18.01 -7.98
C SER A 99 1.43 -17.35 -6.81
N GLY A 100 2.60 -17.88 -6.42
CA GLY A 100 3.35 -17.51 -5.22
C GLY A 100 2.79 -18.08 -3.92
N ASP A 101 1.76 -18.90 -4.00
CA ASP A 101 1.06 -19.42 -2.82
C ASP A 101 1.70 -20.72 -2.33
N THR A 102 2.28 -20.69 -1.13
CA THR A 102 2.81 -21.86 -0.42
C THR A 102 1.95 -22.23 0.79
N GLY A 103 0.73 -21.68 0.90
CA GLY A 103 -0.23 -21.94 1.97
C GLY A 103 -0.13 -21.01 3.17
N ALA A 104 0.59 -19.89 3.07
CA ALA A 104 0.79 -18.96 4.18
C ALA A 104 0.51 -17.50 3.77
N VAL A 105 -0.68 -17.01 4.10
CA VAL A 105 -1.08 -15.60 3.92
C VAL A 105 -1.38 -14.94 5.26
N PHE A 106 -1.03 -13.65 5.38
CA PHE A 106 -1.39 -12.85 6.55
C PHE A 106 -2.50 -11.84 6.24
N GLY A 107 -3.52 -11.79 7.10
CA GLY A 107 -4.61 -10.81 6.98
C GLY A 107 -4.34 -9.47 7.69
N ARG A 108 -3.27 -9.37 8.50
CA ARG A 108 -2.95 -8.20 9.32
C ARG A 108 -1.45 -8.02 9.47
N MET A 109 -1.00 -6.78 9.62
CA MET A 109 0.42 -6.47 9.76
C MET A 109 1.08 -7.03 11.04
N LYS A 110 0.28 -7.26 12.10
CA LYS A 110 0.68 -8.06 13.27
C LYS A 110 1.19 -9.45 12.88
N HIS A 111 0.50 -10.13 11.97
CA HIS A 111 0.88 -11.47 11.52
C HIS A 111 1.96 -11.43 10.43
N ALA A 112 2.06 -10.34 9.67
CA ALA A 112 3.13 -10.12 8.70
C ALA A 112 4.49 -9.89 9.37
N THR A 113 4.49 -9.19 10.52
CA THR A 113 5.71 -8.74 11.21
C THR A 113 6.67 -9.88 11.55
N PRO A 114 6.24 -11.04 12.09
CA PRO A 114 7.15 -12.17 12.30
C PRO A 114 7.81 -12.70 11.01
N PHE A 115 7.12 -12.70 9.87
CA PHE A 115 7.70 -13.11 8.59
C PHE A 115 8.75 -12.11 8.13
N PHE A 116 8.44 -10.82 8.21
CA PHE A 116 9.38 -9.73 7.94
C PHE A 116 10.64 -9.82 8.81
N GLN A 117 10.46 -10.07 10.10
CA GLN A 117 11.54 -10.23 11.06
C GLN A 117 12.42 -11.46 10.78
N LYS A 118 11.86 -12.56 10.27
CA LYS A 118 12.66 -13.72 9.81
C LYS A 118 13.58 -13.36 8.64
N VAL A 119 13.07 -12.58 7.67
CA VAL A 119 13.88 -12.09 6.55
C VAL A 119 15.04 -11.24 7.08
N LEU A 120 14.76 -10.23 7.91
CA LEU A 120 15.81 -9.38 8.51
C LEU A 120 16.85 -10.18 9.31
N LYS A 121 16.39 -11.21 10.04
CA LYS A 121 17.26 -12.08 10.85
C LYS A 121 18.28 -12.83 9.99
N GLN A 122 17.89 -13.32 8.81
CA GLN A 122 18.79 -14.04 7.91
C GLN A 122 19.95 -13.15 7.44
N TYR A 123 19.72 -11.84 7.37
CA TYR A 123 20.70 -10.83 6.94
C TYR A 123 21.42 -10.14 8.10
N GLY A 124 21.35 -10.69 9.31
CA GLY A 124 22.14 -10.21 10.45
C GLY A 124 21.74 -8.84 10.99
N VAL A 125 20.55 -8.33 10.64
CA VAL A 125 20.04 -7.07 11.19
C VAL A 125 19.92 -7.20 12.71
N SER A 126 20.42 -6.22 13.45
CA SER A 126 20.31 -6.17 14.91
C SER A 126 18.93 -5.70 15.35
N GLU A 127 18.54 -6.00 16.60
CA GLU A 127 17.29 -5.50 17.21
C GLU A 127 16.03 -5.80 16.37
N ILE A 128 15.99 -6.96 15.72
CA ILE A 128 14.93 -7.37 14.78
C ILE A 128 13.52 -7.14 15.31
N ASN A 129 13.31 -7.35 16.61
CA ASN A 129 12.01 -7.18 17.26
C ASN A 129 11.49 -5.74 17.25
N ASN A 130 12.36 -4.76 17.00
CA ASN A 130 12.04 -3.34 16.89
C ASN A 130 11.53 -2.97 15.49
N TYR A 131 11.77 -3.81 14.48
CA TYR A 131 11.26 -3.60 13.13
C TYR A 131 9.89 -4.26 12.98
N ILE A 132 8.88 -3.44 12.68
CA ILE A 132 7.49 -3.89 12.57
C ILE A 132 6.86 -3.40 11.28
N LEU A 133 5.96 -4.21 10.72
CA LEU A 133 5.04 -3.78 9.68
C LEU A 133 3.79 -3.24 10.35
N THR A 134 3.28 -2.13 9.83
CA THR A 134 2.12 -1.43 10.39
C THR A 134 1.14 -1.07 9.28
N GLY A 135 -0.11 -0.83 9.67
CA GLY A 135 -1.15 -0.47 8.70
C GLY A 135 -2.32 0.27 9.33
N ILE A 136 -2.79 1.32 8.67
CA ILE A 136 -4.00 2.06 9.02
C ILE A 136 -5.00 1.94 7.88
N GLU A 137 -6.12 1.25 8.12
CA GLU A 137 -7.23 1.18 7.16
C GLU A 137 -7.89 2.57 7.04
N ALA A 138 -8.20 2.99 5.80
CA ALA A 138 -8.98 4.19 5.55
C ALA A 138 -10.43 4.01 6.04
N SER A 139 -11.13 5.10 6.34
CA SER A 139 -12.55 5.07 6.72
C SER A 139 -13.45 4.43 5.65
N SER A 140 -13.07 4.48 4.38
CA SER A 140 -13.78 3.83 3.28
C SER A 140 -13.63 2.30 3.27
N GLY A 141 -12.67 1.74 4.02
CA GLY A 141 -12.31 0.32 4.00
C GLY A 141 -11.61 -0.16 2.72
N LYS A 142 -11.51 0.69 1.69
CA LYS A 142 -10.95 0.33 0.37
C LYS A 142 -9.42 0.36 0.32
N TYR A 143 -8.81 1.22 1.13
CA TYR A 143 -7.36 1.45 1.10
C TYR A 143 -6.73 1.26 2.47
N THR A 144 -5.43 0.95 2.47
CA THR A 144 -4.58 0.84 3.66
C THR A 144 -3.34 1.69 3.48
N LEU A 145 -3.00 2.48 4.50
CA LEU A 145 -1.71 3.15 4.62
C LEU A 145 -0.77 2.21 5.36
N LEU A 146 0.15 1.59 4.64
CA LEU A 146 1.18 0.70 5.15
C LEU A 146 2.43 1.50 5.51
N ALA A 147 3.14 1.07 6.56
CA ALA A 147 4.46 1.59 6.88
C ALA A 147 5.38 0.52 7.46
N VAL A 148 6.66 0.63 7.11
CA VAL A 148 7.78 -0.09 7.72
C VAL A 148 8.34 0.80 8.82
N VAL A 149 8.37 0.29 10.04
CA VAL A 149 8.64 1.10 11.23
C VAL A 149 9.75 0.46 12.05
N TYR A 150 10.66 1.30 12.56
CA TYR A 150 11.50 0.96 13.70
C TYR A 150 10.94 1.60 14.97
N ARG A 151 10.76 0.80 16.02
CA ARG A 151 10.31 1.20 17.35
C ARG A 151 11.14 0.48 18.41
N SER A 152 11.87 1.24 19.23
CA SER A 152 12.83 0.70 20.20
C SER A 152 12.22 0.04 21.44
N THR A 153 10.90 0.11 21.62
CA THR A 153 10.20 -0.40 22.81
C THR A 153 9.01 -1.29 22.46
N ALA A 154 8.85 -2.37 23.23
CA ALA A 154 7.72 -3.30 23.14
C ALA A 154 6.47 -2.83 23.91
N ARG A 155 6.57 -1.71 24.65
CA ARG A 155 5.46 -1.05 25.34
C ARG A 155 5.50 0.45 25.07
N ILE A 156 4.36 1.00 24.66
CA ILE A 156 4.21 2.43 24.38
C ILE A 156 3.03 3.01 25.15
N GLU A 157 3.15 4.28 25.52
CA GLU A 157 2.05 5.07 26.05
C GLU A 157 1.75 6.19 25.06
N ILE A 158 0.56 6.19 24.49
CA ILE A 158 0.18 7.07 23.38
C ILE A 158 -1.15 7.77 23.65
N ILE A 159 -1.38 8.88 22.95
CA ILE A 159 -2.71 9.47 22.81
C ILE A 159 -3.36 8.86 21.57
N ASP A 160 -4.58 8.33 21.71
CA ASP A 160 -5.31 7.73 20.60
C ASP A 160 -5.55 8.76 19.48
N LYS A 161 -5.11 8.40 18.27
CA LYS A 161 -5.17 9.26 17.08
C LYS A 161 -6.60 9.53 16.58
N ARG A 162 -7.58 8.75 17.03
CA ARG A 162 -9.00 8.84 16.66
C ARG A 162 -9.86 9.38 17.81
N GLU A 163 -9.41 9.24 19.06
CA GLU A 163 -10.09 9.72 20.26
C GLU A 163 -9.19 10.71 21.01
N ALA A 164 -9.34 12.00 20.70
CA ALA A 164 -8.54 13.04 21.34
C ALA A 164 -8.58 12.93 22.88
N ASN A 165 -7.41 13.09 23.51
CA ASN A 165 -7.20 13.01 24.97
C ASN A 165 -7.30 11.61 25.60
N LYS A 166 -7.55 10.55 24.82
CA LYS A 166 -7.55 9.19 25.34
C LYS A 166 -6.14 8.63 25.39
N LYS A 167 -5.57 8.53 26.59
CA LYS A 167 -4.29 7.85 26.81
C LYS A 167 -4.49 6.33 26.74
N ARG A 168 -3.56 5.62 26.10
CA ARG A 168 -3.51 4.16 26.04
C ARG A 168 -2.11 3.66 26.36
N SER A 169 -2.04 2.54 27.05
CA SER A 169 -0.82 1.74 27.15
C SER A 169 -0.97 0.53 26.24
N LEU A 170 -0.07 0.36 25.28
CA LEU A 170 -0.13 -0.68 24.26
C LEU A 170 1.14 -1.52 24.30
N THR A 171 0.99 -2.81 24.02
CA THR A 171 2.06 -3.80 23.90
C THR A 171 1.90 -4.61 22.62
N THR A 172 2.83 -5.50 22.31
CA THR A 172 2.81 -6.34 21.10
C THR A 172 1.58 -7.27 20.98
N VAL A 173 0.80 -7.44 22.05
CA VAL A 173 -0.46 -8.20 21.98
C VAL A 173 -1.60 -7.36 21.39
N ASP A 174 -1.52 -6.04 21.51
CA ASP A 174 -2.57 -5.09 21.15
C ASP A 174 -2.60 -4.79 19.65
N LYS A 175 -3.80 -4.75 19.05
CA LYS A 175 -3.95 -4.43 17.61
C LYS A 175 -3.37 -3.05 17.29
N LEU A 176 -3.64 -2.05 18.13
CA LEU A 176 -3.23 -0.65 17.93
C LEU A 176 -1.71 -0.45 18.09
N PHE A 177 -0.98 -1.44 18.63
CA PHE A 177 0.47 -1.42 18.60
C PHE A 177 1.01 -1.49 17.17
N TYR A 178 0.30 -2.15 16.25
CA TYR A 178 0.69 -2.27 14.84
C TYR A 178 0.16 -1.13 13.95
N GLU A 179 -0.04 0.04 14.55
CA GLU A 179 -0.17 1.32 13.87
C GLU A 179 1.10 2.14 14.18
N PRO A 180 1.54 3.03 13.28
CA PRO A 180 2.60 3.98 13.60
C PRO A 180 2.15 4.95 14.69
N HIS A 181 3.09 5.49 15.46
CA HIS A 181 2.90 6.48 16.52
C HIS A 181 4.07 7.46 16.50
N GLN A 182 3.80 8.74 16.24
CA GLN A 182 4.87 9.74 16.11
C GLN A 182 5.52 10.03 17.46
N GLN A 183 4.72 10.19 18.51
CA GLN A 183 5.16 10.60 19.83
C GLN A 183 4.42 9.83 20.93
N ASP A 184 5.07 9.72 22.09
CA ASP A 184 4.46 9.21 23.32
C ASP A 184 3.60 10.28 24.02
N THR A 185 3.01 9.93 25.17
CA THR A 185 2.23 10.88 25.97
C THR A 185 3.03 12.05 26.55
N ASN A 186 4.36 11.98 26.52
CA ASN A 186 5.27 13.02 26.99
C ASN A 186 5.82 13.89 25.84
N GLY A 187 5.46 13.60 24.59
CA GLY A 187 5.94 14.29 23.39
C GLY A 187 7.27 13.78 22.84
N ASN A 188 7.83 12.70 23.39
CA ASN A 188 9.07 12.11 22.87
C ASN A 188 8.78 11.35 21.57
N PRO A 189 9.65 11.44 20.54
CA PRO A 189 9.52 10.63 19.33
C PRO A 189 9.49 9.13 19.67
N LEU A 190 8.56 8.38 19.05
CA LEU A 190 8.43 6.92 19.24
C LEU A 190 8.92 6.14 18.03
N ASP A 191 8.31 6.39 16.87
CA ASP A 191 8.57 5.60 15.68
C ASP A 191 9.47 6.34 14.69
N THR A 192 10.37 5.58 14.08
CA THR A 192 11.08 6.00 12.87
C THR A 192 10.47 5.30 11.67
N ILE A 193 10.00 6.08 10.69
CA ILE A 193 9.40 5.54 9.47
C ILE A 193 10.48 5.32 8.42
N ILE A 194 10.59 4.07 7.97
CA ILE A 194 11.59 3.61 7.02
C ILE A 194 11.04 3.73 5.61
N ASP A 195 9.84 3.20 5.39
CA ASP A 195 9.14 3.29 4.11
C ASP A 195 7.63 3.25 4.31
N TRP A 196 6.87 3.70 3.30
CA TRP A 196 5.41 3.72 3.35
C TRP A 196 4.76 3.58 1.98
N ALA A 197 3.52 3.09 1.99
CA ALA A 197 2.67 3.01 0.81
C ALA A 197 1.19 3.21 1.17
N ALA A 198 0.48 3.93 0.31
CA ALA A 198 -0.97 3.99 0.35
C ALA A 198 -1.53 3.13 -0.79
N LEU A 199 -2.09 1.98 -0.46
CA LEU A 199 -2.49 0.97 -1.44
C LEU A 199 -3.95 0.54 -1.26
N PRO A 200 -4.61 0.08 -2.33
CA PRO A 200 -5.84 -0.69 -2.20
C PRO A 200 -5.62 -1.93 -1.34
N LYS A 201 -6.65 -2.31 -0.59
CA LYS A 201 -6.56 -3.44 0.33
C LYS A 201 -6.30 -4.75 -0.40
N GLU A 202 -6.82 -4.91 -1.60
CA GLU A 202 -6.64 -6.06 -2.48
C GLU A 202 -5.19 -6.22 -2.98
N SER A 203 -4.42 -5.13 -3.03
CA SER A 203 -3.05 -5.12 -3.56
C SER A 203 -2.01 -5.80 -2.65
N PHE A 204 -2.40 -6.47 -1.58
CA PHE A 204 -1.45 -7.22 -0.74
C PHE A 204 -2.10 -8.43 -0.07
N GLN A 205 -3.17 -8.97 -0.67
CA GLN A 205 -3.89 -10.14 -0.11
C GLN A 205 -3.34 -11.48 -0.56
N THR A 206 -2.63 -11.52 -1.70
CA THR A 206 -2.02 -12.76 -2.20
C THR A 206 -0.64 -12.96 -1.57
N GLN A 207 -0.23 -14.22 -1.39
CA GLN A 207 1.10 -14.51 -0.85
C GLN A 207 2.22 -13.95 -1.74
N LYS A 208 2.04 -13.95 -3.08
CA LYS A 208 2.95 -13.26 -4.01
C LYS A 208 3.15 -11.78 -3.65
N ALA A 209 2.07 -11.03 -3.49
CA ALA A 209 2.14 -9.61 -3.14
C ALA A 209 2.76 -9.40 -1.76
N GLN A 210 2.49 -10.32 -0.83
CA GLN A 210 3.05 -10.31 0.52
C GLN A 210 4.55 -10.61 0.51
N ALA A 211 5.03 -11.57 -0.27
CA ALA A 211 6.46 -11.83 -0.44
C ALA A 211 7.18 -10.61 -1.03
N ILE A 212 6.58 -9.94 -2.01
CA ILE A 212 7.11 -8.69 -2.59
C ILE A 212 7.16 -7.58 -1.51
N LEU A 213 6.10 -7.42 -0.70
CA LEU A 213 6.09 -6.48 0.43
C LEU A 213 7.25 -6.75 1.40
N LEU A 214 7.43 -8.01 1.82
CA LEU A 214 8.49 -8.40 2.74
C LEU A 214 9.88 -8.11 2.16
N THR A 215 10.09 -8.45 0.89
CA THR A 215 11.36 -8.23 0.17
C THR A 215 11.70 -6.74 0.13
N LEU A 216 10.77 -5.92 -0.35
CA LEU A 216 10.98 -4.48 -0.51
C LEU A 216 11.12 -3.76 0.84
N ALA A 217 10.34 -4.17 1.84
CA ALA A 217 10.45 -3.63 3.20
C ALA A 217 11.82 -3.95 3.82
N ALA A 218 12.33 -5.17 3.64
CA ALA A 218 13.60 -5.58 4.22
C ALA A 218 14.78 -4.86 3.56
N ASN A 219 14.75 -4.73 2.22
CA ASN A 219 15.72 -3.89 1.53
C ASN A 219 15.63 -2.42 1.95
N ALA A 220 14.44 -1.87 2.22
CA ALA A 220 14.33 -0.50 2.71
C ALA A 220 15.00 -0.31 4.10
N VAL A 221 14.99 -1.36 4.95
CA VAL A 221 15.74 -1.38 6.21
C VAL A 221 17.25 -1.40 5.96
N LEU A 222 17.74 -2.32 5.11
CA LEU A 222 19.17 -2.46 4.82
C LEU A 222 19.76 -1.21 4.15
N ASN A 223 19.00 -0.56 3.27
CA ASN A 223 19.37 0.69 2.62
C ASN A 223 19.18 1.92 3.50
N GLU A 224 18.84 1.74 4.78
CA GLU A 224 18.64 2.80 5.77
C GLU A 224 17.66 3.90 5.32
N LYS A 225 16.65 3.54 4.51
CA LYS A 225 15.67 4.50 4.00
C LYS A 225 14.96 5.21 5.16
N ARG A 226 14.63 6.49 4.97
CA ARG A 226 13.85 7.29 5.90
C ARG A 226 12.82 8.10 5.12
N THR A 227 11.61 8.19 5.67
CA THR A 227 10.49 8.91 5.04
C THR A 227 9.81 9.83 6.06
N PRO A 228 10.48 10.94 6.45
CA PRO A 228 9.97 11.86 7.47
C PRO A 228 8.64 12.50 7.08
N GLU A 229 8.33 12.58 5.78
CA GLU A 229 7.06 13.10 5.26
C GLU A 229 5.84 12.23 5.61
N TYR A 230 6.06 10.99 6.08
CA TYR A 230 4.97 10.07 6.44
C TYR A 230 3.97 10.68 7.42
N TRP A 231 4.43 11.46 8.39
CA TRP A 231 3.56 12.01 9.43
C TRP A 231 2.52 12.99 8.88
N ASP A 232 2.88 13.77 7.86
CA ASP A 232 1.93 14.64 7.15
C ASP A 232 0.94 13.82 6.31
N ILE A 233 1.40 12.72 5.72
CA ILE A 233 0.56 11.78 4.98
C ILE A 233 -0.45 11.11 5.92
N GLU A 234 -0.02 10.64 7.08
CA GLU A 234 -0.89 10.01 8.07
C GLU A 234 -1.96 10.98 8.58
N LYS A 235 -1.57 12.23 8.89
CA LYS A 235 -2.53 13.26 9.30
C LYS A 235 -3.61 13.49 8.23
N ARG A 236 -3.23 13.56 6.96
CA ARG A 236 -4.17 13.67 5.84
C ARG A 236 -5.01 12.40 5.68
N TRP A 237 -4.43 11.23 5.90
CA TRP A 237 -5.11 9.94 5.84
C TRP A 237 -6.24 9.84 6.86
N LEU A 238 -5.94 10.18 8.13
CA LEU A 238 -6.92 10.20 9.22
C LEU A 238 -8.01 11.26 9.02
N ALA A 239 -7.70 12.35 8.29
CA ALA A 239 -8.66 13.36 7.86
C ALA A 239 -9.52 12.93 6.65
N GLY A 240 -9.45 11.66 6.23
CA GLY A 240 -10.29 11.12 5.15
C GLY A 240 -9.76 11.36 3.73
N LYS A 241 -8.52 11.84 3.56
CA LYS A 241 -7.93 12.16 2.24
C LYS A 241 -7.29 10.96 1.54
N ALA A 242 -7.73 9.74 1.84
CA ALA A 242 -7.12 8.50 1.33
C ALA A 242 -7.09 8.45 -0.21
N ASN A 243 -8.20 8.78 -0.88
CA ASN A 243 -8.28 8.81 -2.36
C ASN A 243 -7.24 9.76 -2.98
N GLU A 244 -7.07 10.95 -2.39
CA GLU A 244 -6.14 11.96 -2.88
C GLU A 244 -4.69 11.47 -2.74
N ILE A 245 -4.36 10.91 -1.58
CA ILE A 245 -3.02 10.37 -1.29
C ILE A 245 -2.69 9.21 -2.24
N VAL A 246 -3.62 8.27 -2.42
CA VAL A 246 -3.44 7.15 -3.36
C VAL A 246 -3.25 7.68 -4.78
N GLY A 247 -4.10 8.61 -5.24
CA GLY A 247 -3.98 9.19 -6.57
C GLY A 247 -2.67 9.93 -6.82
N GLN A 248 -2.19 10.70 -5.84
CA GLN A 248 -0.87 11.35 -5.88
C GLN A 248 0.24 10.30 -5.97
N ARG A 249 0.21 9.30 -5.07
CA ARG A 249 1.24 8.27 -5.02
C ARG A 249 1.29 7.43 -6.30
N THR A 250 0.14 7.07 -6.87
CA THR A 250 0.05 6.36 -8.16
C THR A 250 0.65 7.17 -9.30
N LYS A 251 0.38 8.48 -9.38
CA LYS A 251 0.97 9.35 -10.42
C LYS A 251 2.49 9.42 -10.29
N ASP A 252 2.99 9.60 -9.07
CA ASP A 252 4.43 9.63 -8.81
C ASP A 252 5.09 8.29 -9.18
N MET A 253 4.42 7.17 -8.86
CA MET A 253 4.89 5.83 -9.20
C MET A 253 4.90 5.59 -10.71
N ASN A 254 3.83 5.92 -11.44
CA ASN A 254 3.78 5.79 -12.89
C ASN A 254 4.95 6.53 -13.55
N LYS A 255 5.21 7.78 -13.12
CA LYS A 255 6.35 8.57 -13.62
C LYS A 255 7.69 7.88 -13.38
N ARG A 256 7.91 7.32 -12.19
CA ARG A 256 9.16 6.61 -11.85
C ARG A 256 9.33 5.31 -12.63
N MET A 257 8.21 4.63 -12.89
CA MET A 257 8.18 3.36 -13.63
C MET A 257 8.18 3.57 -15.15
N GLY A 258 8.10 4.81 -15.64
CA GLY A 258 8.07 5.14 -17.06
C GLY A 258 6.79 4.66 -17.77
N ILE A 259 5.64 4.71 -17.08
CA ILE A 259 4.32 4.29 -17.56
C ILE A 259 3.39 5.50 -17.68
#